data_AF-A0A657AZK4-F1
#
_entry.id   AF-A0A657AZK4-F1
#
_cell.length_a   1.000
_cell.length_b   1.000
_cell.length_c   1.000
_cell.angle_alpha   90.00
_cell.angle_beta   90.00
_cell.angle_gamma   90.00
#
_symmetry.space_group_name_H-M   'P 1'
#
loop_
_entity.id
_entity.type
_entity.pdbx_description
1 polymer ?
#
loop_
_entity_poly.entity_id
_entity_poly.type
_entity_poly.pdbx_seq_one_letter_code
_entity_poly.pdbx_strand_id
1 'polypeptide(L)'
;IITKERPLSIKNDIGIDEHDTEGRVICAEYEDFYLVTVYTPNSGSELKRLPYRQTWDKAFLEYIQTLEQTKPVLVCGDLNVAHKDIDLARPKPNYNKSAGYMQEEIDGMDAYTNAGFVDSFRHIHPEQGERYSWWSYRAGARQRNIGWRIDYFLVSDSFKDRIKNADIFDQVMGSDHCPVMIEV
;
A
#
# COMPACT_ATOMS: atom_id res chain seq x y z
N ILE A 1 -2.79 -5.79 13.58
CA ILE A 1 -2.20 -7.07 13.12
C ILE A 1 -2.81 -8.21 13.93
N ILE A 2 -3.39 -9.21 13.27
CA ILE A 2 -3.82 -10.47 13.90
C ILE A 2 -2.81 -11.53 13.46
N THR A 3 -2.22 -12.24 14.39
CA THR A 3 -1.17 -13.23 14.10
C THR A 3 -1.34 -14.49 14.95
N LYS A 4 -0.97 -15.64 14.37
CA LYS A 4 -0.87 -16.92 15.08
C LYS A 4 0.43 -17.01 15.87
N GLU A 5 1.53 -16.63 15.23
CA GLU A 5 2.87 -16.65 15.82
C GLU A 5 3.12 -15.34 16.56
N ARG A 6 3.65 -15.45 17.79
CA ARG A 6 3.96 -14.28 18.61
C ARG A 6 5.18 -13.56 18.01
N PRO A 7 5.08 -12.26 17.69
CA PRO A 7 6.23 -11.49 17.23
C PRO A 7 7.23 -11.26 18.37
N LEU A 8 8.49 -11.08 18.01
CA LEU A 8 9.58 -10.74 18.94
C LEU A 8 9.36 -9.38 19.59
N SER A 9 8.90 -8.41 18.80
CA SER A 9 8.56 -7.08 19.28
C SER A 9 7.42 -6.47 18.45
N ILE A 10 6.69 -5.51 19.04
CA ILE A 10 5.73 -4.66 18.36
C ILE A 10 6.14 -3.22 18.59
N LYS A 11 6.18 -2.42 17.53
CA LYS A 11 6.35 -0.97 17.58
C LYS A 11 5.16 -0.31 16.90
N ASN A 12 4.56 0.66 17.57
CA ASN A 12 3.54 1.51 16.96
C ASN A 12 4.21 2.75 16.39
N ASP A 13 3.64 3.24 15.30
CA ASP A 13 4.01 4.49 14.65
C ASP A 13 5.47 4.52 14.15
N ILE A 14 5.95 5.68 13.69
CA ILE A 14 7.27 5.79 13.00
C ILE A 14 8.29 6.63 13.77
N GLY A 15 7.94 7.17 14.94
CA GLY A 15 8.83 7.93 15.81
C GLY A 15 8.95 9.41 15.43
N ILE A 16 7.92 9.96 14.77
CA ILE A 16 7.87 11.36 14.36
C ILE A 16 6.51 11.93 14.80
N ASP A 17 6.53 12.85 15.78
CA ASP A 17 5.33 13.39 16.44
C ASP A 17 4.25 13.91 15.46
N GLU A 18 4.64 14.50 14.33
CA GLU A 18 3.72 14.98 13.29
C GLU A 18 2.94 13.83 12.58
N HIS A 19 3.54 12.64 12.52
CA HIS A 19 2.99 11.46 11.85
C HIS A 19 2.31 10.49 12.82
N ASP A 20 2.62 10.57 14.10
CA ASP A 20 2.25 9.59 15.13
C ASP A 20 0.96 9.97 15.90
N THR A 21 0.07 10.75 15.27
CA THR A 21 -1.20 11.21 15.89
C THR A 21 -2.44 10.43 15.43
N GLU A 22 -2.30 9.61 14.39
CA GLU A 22 -3.43 8.96 13.70
C GLU A 22 -3.39 7.43 13.77
N GLY A 23 -2.40 6.82 14.45
CA GLY A 23 -2.31 5.37 14.67
C GLY A 23 -2.18 4.57 13.37
N ARG A 24 -1.41 5.09 12.41
CA ARG A 24 -1.39 4.64 11.02
C ARG A 24 -0.44 3.48 10.75
N VAL A 25 0.54 3.23 11.62
CA VAL A 25 1.58 2.23 11.40
C VAL A 25 1.70 1.31 12.61
N ILE A 26 1.78 0.01 12.34
CA ILE A 26 2.20 -0.99 13.34
C ILE A 26 3.25 -1.89 12.69
N CYS A 27 4.41 -2.01 13.32
CA CYS A 27 5.49 -2.90 12.92
C CYS A 27 5.59 -4.07 13.90
N ALA A 28 5.49 -5.28 13.36
CA ALA A 28 5.73 -6.53 14.07
C ALA A 28 7.05 -7.15 13.61
N GLU A 29 7.95 -7.41 14.55
CA GLU A 29 9.24 -8.03 14.28
C GLU A 29 9.15 -9.55 14.42
N TYR A 30 9.64 -10.29 13.43
CA TYR A 30 9.85 -11.73 13.47
C TYR A 30 11.36 -12.04 13.37
N GLU A 31 11.74 -13.31 13.50
CA GLU A 31 13.13 -13.74 13.41
C GLU A 31 13.76 -13.33 12.07
N ASP A 32 13.05 -13.59 10.96
CA ASP A 32 13.57 -13.43 9.60
C ASP A 32 13.13 -12.14 8.89
N PHE A 33 12.12 -11.43 9.39
CA PHE A 33 11.54 -10.28 8.69
C PHE A 33 10.76 -9.33 9.62
N TYR A 34 10.47 -8.13 9.13
CA TYR A 34 9.47 -7.22 9.70
C TYR A 34 8.17 -7.27 8.90
N LEU A 35 7.02 -7.32 9.59
CA LEU A 35 5.70 -7.07 9.00
C LEU A 35 5.20 -5.71 9.45
N VAL A 36 5.11 -4.77 8.52
CA VAL A 36 4.60 -3.42 8.77
C VAL A 36 3.21 -3.33 8.15
N THR A 37 2.20 -2.99 8.96
CA THR A 37 0.90 -2.57 8.40
C THR A 37 0.82 -1.05 8.39
N VAL A 38 0.31 -0.49 7.30
CA VAL A 38 0.21 0.96 7.10
C VAL A 38 -1.18 1.32 6.56
N TYR A 39 -1.72 2.42 7.06
CA TYR A 39 -2.83 3.12 6.43
C TYR A 39 -2.34 4.53 6.07
N THR A 40 -1.96 4.74 4.81
CA THR A 40 -1.39 6.00 4.34
C THR A 40 -2.44 7.11 4.36
N PRO A 41 -2.11 8.34 4.79
CA PRO A 41 -3.05 9.45 4.79
C PRO A 41 -3.58 9.74 3.38
N ASN A 42 -4.89 9.68 3.21
CA ASN A 42 -5.54 10.15 1.99
C ASN A 42 -5.33 11.66 1.81
N SER A 43 -5.07 12.11 0.59
CA SER A 43 -4.87 13.54 0.24
C SER A 43 -6.11 14.40 0.45
N GLY A 44 -7.27 13.78 0.68
CA GLY A 44 -8.51 14.42 1.09
C GLY A 44 -9.26 15.11 -0.04
N SER A 45 -10.49 15.54 0.26
CA SER A 45 -11.30 16.36 -0.64
C SER A 45 -10.56 17.64 -1.03
N GLU A 46 -10.62 18.01 -2.30
CA GLU A 46 -9.91 19.19 -2.85
C GLU A 46 -8.39 19.13 -2.62
N LEU A 47 -7.82 17.94 -2.38
CA LEU A 47 -6.39 17.71 -2.20
C LEU A 47 -5.76 18.48 -1.01
N LYS A 48 -6.57 18.81 0.01
CA LYS A 48 -6.16 19.62 1.16
C LYS A 48 -4.96 19.06 1.94
N ARG A 49 -4.79 17.73 1.93
CA ARG A 49 -3.70 17.03 2.61
C ARG A 49 -2.58 16.60 1.67
N LEU A 50 -2.65 16.91 0.37
CA LEU A 50 -1.59 16.51 -0.59
C LEU A 50 -0.18 17.02 -0.19
N PRO A 51 0.00 18.24 0.38
CA PRO A 51 1.31 18.64 0.90
C PRO A 51 1.79 17.78 2.07
N TYR A 52 0.89 17.40 2.98
CA TYR A 52 1.22 16.50 4.10
C TYR A 52 1.49 15.07 3.62
N ARG A 53 0.76 14.60 2.59
CA ARG A 53 0.98 13.30 1.98
C ARG A 53 2.43 13.14 1.49
N GLN A 54 3.01 14.18 0.89
CA GLN A 54 4.41 14.15 0.43
C GLN A 54 5.42 14.05 1.58
N THR A 55 5.18 14.73 2.72
CA THR A 55 6.06 14.62 3.89
C THR A 55 5.94 13.24 4.54
N TRP A 56 4.71 12.71 4.61
CA TRP A 56 4.44 11.34 5.04
C TRP A 56 5.18 10.31 4.19
N ASP A 57 5.05 10.38 2.85
CA ASP A 57 5.62 9.36 1.97
C ASP A 57 7.14 9.26 2.13
N LYS A 58 7.81 10.41 2.23
CA LYS A 58 9.24 10.50 2.50
C LYS A 58 9.61 9.90 3.86
N ALA A 59 8.92 10.30 4.93
CA ALA A 59 9.18 9.82 6.28
C ALA A 59 8.96 8.31 6.41
N PHE A 60 7.91 7.78 5.78
CA PHE A 60 7.61 6.36 5.77
C PHE A 60 8.67 5.55 5.00
N LEU A 61 9.17 6.08 3.87
CA LEU A 61 10.29 5.44 3.15
C LEU A 61 11.54 5.33 4.03
N GLU A 62 11.93 6.44 4.67
CA GLU A 62 13.11 6.48 5.56
C GLU A 62 12.96 5.48 6.73
N TYR A 63 11.74 5.36 7.27
CA TYR A 63 11.42 4.37 8.31
C TYR A 63 11.60 2.92 7.82
N ILE A 64 10.99 2.54 6.69
CA ILE A 64 11.09 1.15 6.20
C ILE A 64 12.50 0.80 5.72
N GLN A 65 13.25 1.76 5.16
CA GLN A 65 14.67 1.55 4.81
C GLN A 65 15.54 1.37 6.04
N THR A 66 15.24 2.06 7.14
CA THR A 66 15.97 1.89 8.41
C THR A 66 15.75 0.48 8.97
N LEU A 67 14.53 -0.06 8.88
CA LEU A 67 14.25 -1.45 9.26
C LEU A 67 14.96 -2.45 8.34
N GLU A 68 14.97 -2.18 7.04
CA GLU A 68 15.58 -3.05 6.01
C GLU A 68 17.09 -3.25 6.20
N GLN A 69 17.77 -2.36 6.92
CA GLN A 69 19.19 -2.51 7.27
C GLN A 69 19.48 -3.76 8.12
N THR A 70 18.49 -4.27 8.87
CA THR A 70 18.69 -5.42 9.75
C THR A 70 17.96 -6.67 9.27
N LYS A 71 16.74 -6.54 8.72
CA LYS A 71 15.94 -7.66 8.20
C LYS A 71 15.06 -7.20 7.02
N PRO A 72 14.72 -8.10 6.08
CA PRO A 72 13.70 -7.82 5.06
C PRO A 72 12.40 -7.29 5.66
N VAL A 73 11.74 -6.38 4.94
CA VAL A 73 10.50 -5.73 5.37
C VAL A 73 9.38 -6.11 4.40
N LEU A 74 8.23 -6.48 4.96
CA LEU A 74 6.98 -6.68 4.24
C LEU A 74 6.00 -5.62 4.73
N VAL A 75 5.61 -4.70 3.86
CA VAL A 75 4.60 -3.67 4.11
C VAL A 75 3.26 -4.14 3.56
N CYS A 76 2.19 -4.05 4.35
CA CYS A 76 0.83 -4.39 3.98
C CYS A 76 -0.16 -3.27 4.32
N GLY A 77 -0.93 -2.79 3.34
CA GLY A 77 -2.10 -1.98 3.63
C GLY A 77 -2.53 -1.05 2.50
N ASP A 78 -3.43 -0.14 2.84
CA ASP A 78 -3.94 0.88 1.94
C ASP A 78 -2.94 2.05 1.84
N LEU A 79 -2.28 2.14 0.69
CA LEU A 79 -1.31 3.18 0.36
C LEU A 79 -1.97 4.42 -0.26
N ASN A 80 -3.30 4.42 -0.45
CA ASN A 80 -4.06 5.53 -1.02
C ASN A 80 -3.43 6.06 -2.33
N VAL A 81 -2.98 5.17 -3.21
CA VAL A 81 -2.44 5.51 -4.52
C VAL A 81 -2.60 4.34 -5.49
N ALA A 82 -3.08 4.62 -6.70
CA ALA A 82 -2.96 3.70 -7.83
C ALA A 82 -1.65 4.02 -8.55
N HIS A 83 -0.72 3.06 -8.64
CA HIS A 83 0.64 3.34 -9.11
C HIS A 83 0.70 3.63 -10.61
N LYS A 84 -0.05 2.88 -11.42
CA LYS A 84 0.00 2.96 -12.89
C LYS A 84 -1.41 3.07 -13.49
N ASP A 85 -1.48 3.47 -14.76
CA ASP A 85 -2.76 3.57 -15.51
C ASP A 85 -3.57 2.26 -15.49
N ILE A 86 -2.90 1.11 -15.39
CA ILE A 86 -3.52 -0.22 -15.30
C ILE A 86 -4.13 -0.53 -13.93
N ASP A 87 -3.81 0.25 -12.90
CA ASP A 87 -4.22 0.07 -11.51
C ASP A 87 -5.54 0.76 -11.18
N LEU A 88 -6.19 1.42 -12.13
CA LEU A 88 -7.51 2.02 -11.91
C LEU A 88 -8.38 2.04 -13.16
N ALA A 89 -9.69 2.03 -12.93
CA ALA A 89 -10.65 2.30 -13.97
C ALA A 89 -10.64 3.78 -14.34
N ARG A 90 -10.58 4.07 -15.65
CA ARG A 90 -10.62 5.43 -16.21
C ARG A 90 -9.42 6.29 -15.74
N PRO A 91 -8.17 5.93 -16.04
CA PRO A 91 -6.99 6.70 -15.61
C PRO A 91 -6.99 8.16 -16.11
N LYS A 92 -7.24 8.36 -17.41
CA LYS A 92 -7.20 9.69 -18.07
C LYS A 92 -8.05 10.78 -17.38
N PRO A 93 -9.32 10.55 -17.02
CA PRO A 93 -10.12 11.55 -16.32
C PRO A 93 -9.76 11.73 -14.84
N ASN A 94 -8.99 10.82 -14.21
CA ASN A 94 -8.62 10.90 -12.80
C ASN A 94 -7.21 11.47 -12.56
N TYR A 95 -6.30 11.34 -13.53
CA TYR A 95 -4.93 11.80 -13.42
C TYR A 95 -4.84 13.29 -13.10
N ASN A 96 -4.12 13.63 -12.02
CA ASN A 96 -3.97 14.97 -11.48
C ASN A 96 -5.29 15.70 -11.16
N LYS A 97 -6.33 14.94 -10.82
CA LYS A 97 -7.67 15.47 -10.51
C LYS A 97 -8.30 14.85 -9.28
N SER A 98 -7.79 13.72 -8.79
CA SER A 98 -8.40 12.95 -7.71
C SER A 98 -7.33 12.40 -6.79
N ALA A 99 -7.58 12.50 -5.48
CA ALA A 99 -6.74 11.83 -4.48
C ALA A 99 -6.66 10.34 -4.78
N GLY A 100 -5.46 9.78 -4.68
CA GLY A 100 -5.11 8.43 -5.10
C GLY A 100 -4.56 8.32 -6.53
N TYR A 101 -4.58 9.38 -7.34
CA TYR A 101 -4.00 9.40 -8.69
C TYR A 101 -3.46 10.79 -9.09
N MET A 102 -2.81 11.45 -8.14
CA MET A 102 -1.98 12.63 -8.36
C MET A 102 -0.54 12.22 -8.67
N GLN A 103 0.16 13.01 -9.48
CA GLN A 103 1.57 12.76 -9.80
C GLN A 103 2.42 12.71 -8.52
N GLU A 104 2.15 13.57 -7.54
CA GLU A 104 2.87 13.59 -6.27
C GLU A 104 2.67 12.31 -5.44
N GLU A 105 1.51 11.65 -5.56
CA GLU A 105 1.25 10.36 -4.90
C GLU A 105 1.94 9.21 -5.67
N ILE A 106 1.91 9.27 -7.01
CA ILE A 106 2.62 8.34 -7.88
C ILE A 106 4.13 8.42 -7.63
N ASP A 107 4.68 9.63 -7.50
CA ASP A 107 6.09 9.89 -7.18
C ASP A 107 6.49 9.27 -5.84
N GLY A 108 5.60 9.31 -4.83
CA GLY A 108 5.81 8.62 -3.55
C GLY A 108 5.93 7.11 -3.70
N MET A 109 5.03 6.50 -4.49
CA MET A 109 5.09 5.06 -4.80
C MET A 109 6.30 4.68 -5.67
N ASP A 110 6.68 5.55 -6.62
CA ASP A 110 7.91 5.42 -7.40
C ASP A 110 9.13 5.46 -6.50
N ALA A 111 9.17 6.33 -5.48
CA ALA A 111 10.26 6.38 -4.53
C ALA A 111 10.41 5.05 -3.76
N TYR A 112 9.30 4.42 -3.36
CA TYR A 112 9.33 3.10 -2.70
C TYR A 112 9.89 2.02 -3.64
N THR A 113 9.38 1.94 -4.86
CA THR A 113 9.81 0.91 -5.80
C THR A 113 11.24 1.10 -6.30
N ASN A 114 11.67 2.35 -6.51
CA ASN A 114 13.06 2.70 -6.85
C ASN A 114 14.03 2.45 -5.69
N ALA A 115 13.55 2.46 -4.44
CA ALA A 115 14.34 2.10 -3.26
C ALA A 115 14.54 0.58 -3.10
N GLY A 116 13.95 -0.25 -3.97
CA GLY A 116 14.11 -1.70 -3.96
C GLY A 116 12.92 -2.46 -3.33
N PHE A 117 11.81 -1.79 -3.03
CA PHE A 117 10.59 -2.46 -2.59
C PHE A 117 9.79 -2.98 -3.79
N VAL A 118 9.50 -4.26 -3.79
CA VAL A 118 8.80 -4.97 -4.86
C VAL A 118 7.30 -4.99 -4.56
N ASP A 119 6.48 -4.49 -5.50
CA ASP A 119 5.03 -4.73 -5.52
C ASP A 119 4.75 -6.19 -5.83
N SER A 120 4.37 -6.96 -4.81
CA SER A 120 4.17 -8.41 -4.93
C SER A 120 3.10 -8.80 -5.94
N PHE A 121 2.02 -8.02 -6.07
CA PHE A 121 0.97 -8.31 -7.05
C PHE A 121 1.51 -8.14 -8.47
N ARG A 122 2.28 -7.08 -8.72
CA ARG A 122 2.89 -6.84 -10.04
C ARG A 122 4.07 -7.77 -10.31
N HIS A 123 4.73 -8.31 -9.29
CA HIS A 123 5.74 -9.35 -9.47
C HIS A 123 5.13 -10.63 -10.06
N ILE A 124 3.96 -11.05 -9.55
CA ILE A 124 3.26 -12.25 -10.03
C ILE A 124 2.43 -11.97 -11.30
N HIS A 125 1.79 -10.80 -11.37
CA HIS A 125 0.86 -10.40 -12.43
C HIS A 125 1.26 -9.06 -13.09
N PRO A 126 2.38 -9.01 -13.83
CA PRO A 126 2.99 -7.75 -14.27
C PRO A 126 2.09 -6.89 -15.15
N GLU A 127 1.28 -7.51 -16.01
CA GLU A 127 0.44 -6.81 -16.99
C GLU A 127 -1.07 -6.99 -16.75
N GLN A 128 -1.48 -7.69 -15.68
CA GLN A 128 -2.89 -7.96 -15.44
C GLN A 128 -3.64 -6.68 -15.03
N GLY A 129 -4.45 -6.15 -15.94
CA GLY A 129 -5.36 -5.04 -15.67
C GLY A 129 -6.66 -5.49 -15.00
N GLU A 130 -7.52 -4.52 -14.67
CA GLU A 130 -8.88 -4.75 -14.15
C GLU A 130 -8.97 -5.53 -12.81
N ARG A 131 -7.85 -5.64 -12.09
CA ARG A 131 -7.77 -6.20 -10.74
C ARG A 131 -7.60 -5.04 -9.75
N TYR A 132 -8.67 -4.77 -9.01
CA TYR A 132 -8.78 -3.62 -8.10
C TYR A 132 -9.05 -4.08 -6.68
N SER A 133 -8.70 -3.25 -5.71
CA SER A 133 -8.88 -3.54 -4.29
C SER A 133 -9.90 -2.62 -3.62
N TRP A 134 -10.28 -1.51 -4.27
CA TRP A 134 -11.24 -0.52 -3.78
C TRP A 134 -12.26 -0.11 -4.85
N TRP A 135 -13.52 0.10 -4.43
CA TRP A 135 -14.58 0.65 -5.27
C TRP A 135 -15.49 1.58 -4.48
N SER A 136 -15.88 2.71 -5.08
CA SER A 136 -16.91 3.58 -4.50
C SER A 136 -18.23 2.83 -4.28
N TYR A 137 -18.88 3.06 -3.13
CA TYR A 137 -20.25 2.59 -2.90
C TYR A 137 -21.30 3.19 -3.86
N ARG A 138 -20.94 4.26 -4.59
CA ARG A 138 -21.87 4.97 -5.47
C ARG A 138 -22.06 4.26 -6.80
N ALA A 139 -23.27 4.36 -7.34
CA ALA A 139 -23.61 3.98 -8.71
C ALA A 139 -23.19 2.54 -9.09
N GLY A 140 -23.18 1.60 -8.14
CA GLY A 140 -22.78 0.21 -8.41
C GLY A 140 -21.37 0.07 -8.99
N ALA A 141 -20.41 0.90 -8.56
CA ALA A 141 -19.05 0.89 -9.11
C ALA A 141 -18.41 -0.50 -9.04
N ARG A 142 -18.56 -1.20 -7.90
CA ARG A 142 -18.05 -2.57 -7.71
C ARG A 142 -18.63 -3.58 -8.70
N GLN A 143 -19.95 -3.55 -8.92
CA GLN A 143 -20.62 -4.44 -9.89
C GLN A 143 -20.18 -4.19 -11.34
N ARG A 144 -19.78 -2.96 -11.66
CA ARG A 144 -19.29 -2.56 -12.99
C ARG A 144 -17.75 -2.58 -13.09
N ASN A 145 -17.08 -3.08 -12.07
CA ASN A 145 -15.63 -3.06 -11.90
C ASN A 145 -14.97 -1.68 -12.16
N ILE A 146 -15.60 -0.60 -11.69
CA ILE A 146 -15.02 0.75 -11.73
C ILE A 146 -14.25 0.95 -10.43
N GLY A 147 -13.07 0.35 -10.35
CA GLY A 147 -12.26 0.26 -9.12
C GLY A 147 -10.84 0.77 -9.27
N TRP A 148 -10.12 0.80 -8.15
CA TRP A 148 -8.73 1.23 -8.02
C TRP A 148 -7.98 0.18 -7.19
N ARG A 149 -6.73 -0.11 -7.54
CA ARG A 149 -5.82 -0.94 -6.76
C ARG A 149 -4.96 -0.01 -5.92
N ILE A 150 -5.32 0.10 -4.64
CA ILE A 150 -4.66 0.99 -3.67
C ILE A 150 -4.19 0.27 -2.41
N ASP A 151 -4.49 -1.03 -2.31
CA ASP A 151 -4.03 -1.91 -1.24
C ASP A 151 -2.87 -2.77 -1.76
N TYR A 152 -1.77 -2.80 -1.02
CA TYR A 152 -0.52 -3.40 -1.48
C TYR A 152 0.11 -4.32 -0.44
N PHE A 153 0.86 -5.29 -0.95
CA PHE A 153 2.01 -5.86 -0.27
C PHE A 153 3.27 -5.40 -1.00
N LEU A 154 4.06 -4.52 -0.37
CA LEU A 154 5.40 -4.16 -0.81
C LEU A 154 6.43 -4.95 -0.01
N VAL A 155 7.40 -5.58 -0.66
CA VAL A 155 8.39 -6.42 0.02
C VAL A 155 9.82 -6.05 -0.36
N SER A 156 10.78 -6.17 0.55
CA SER A 156 12.20 -6.07 0.21
C SER A 156 12.57 -6.97 -0.98
N ASP A 157 13.44 -6.51 -1.88
CA ASP A 157 13.88 -7.28 -3.06
C ASP A 157 14.45 -8.66 -2.67
N SER A 158 15.16 -8.73 -1.55
CA SER A 158 15.71 -9.99 -0.99
C SER A 158 14.64 -11.03 -0.61
N PHE A 159 13.37 -10.63 -0.53
CA PHE A 159 12.24 -11.48 -0.21
C PHE A 159 11.42 -11.89 -1.45
N LYS A 160 11.69 -11.32 -2.63
CA LYS A 160 10.87 -11.51 -3.83
C LYS A 160 10.78 -12.97 -4.29
N ASP A 161 11.89 -13.71 -4.21
CA ASP A 161 11.96 -15.11 -4.67
C ASP A 161 11.20 -16.06 -3.73
N ARG A 162 10.78 -15.58 -2.55
CA ARG A 162 9.91 -16.31 -1.63
C ARG A 162 8.43 -16.18 -1.98
N ILE A 163 8.05 -15.20 -2.81
CA ILE A 163 6.65 -14.98 -3.19
C ILE A 163 6.20 -16.14 -4.08
N LYS A 164 5.29 -16.97 -3.55
CA LYS A 164 4.66 -18.07 -4.29
C LYS A 164 3.43 -17.60 -5.04
N ASN A 165 2.68 -16.67 -4.45
CA ASN A 165 1.46 -16.13 -5.03
C ASN A 165 1.14 -14.74 -4.44
N ALA A 166 0.40 -13.94 -5.19
CA ALA A 166 -0.19 -12.69 -4.75
C ALA A 166 -1.54 -12.52 -5.45
N ASP A 167 -2.57 -12.13 -4.70
CA ASP A 167 -3.92 -12.04 -5.24
C ASP A 167 -4.80 -11.00 -4.53
N ILE A 168 -5.92 -10.66 -5.17
CA ILE A 168 -6.91 -9.71 -4.69
C ILE A 168 -8.27 -10.42 -4.62
N PHE A 169 -8.86 -10.48 -3.43
CA PHE A 169 -10.10 -11.23 -3.20
C PHE A 169 -11.34 -10.33 -3.39
N ASP A 170 -11.54 -9.86 -4.61
CA ASP A 170 -12.60 -8.94 -5.05
C ASP A 170 -14.03 -9.45 -4.82
N GLN A 171 -14.20 -10.76 -4.63
CA GLN A 171 -15.46 -11.40 -4.21
C GLN A 171 -15.82 -11.17 -2.73
N VAL A 172 -14.87 -10.79 -1.86
CA VAL A 172 -15.10 -10.64 -0.42
C VAL A 172 -15.72 -9.29 -0.12
N MET A 173 -16.96 -9.30 0.38
CA MET A 173 -17.76 -8.12 0.69
C MET A 173 -17.60 -7.69 2.17
N GLY A 174 -18.03 -6.47 2.50
CA GLY A 174 -18.07 -5.95 3.88
C GLY A 174 -17.40 -4.58 4.05
N SER A 175 -16.58 -4.19 3.07
CA SER A 175 -15.93 -2.89 2.97
C SER A 175 -16.03 -2.38 1.51
N ASP A 176 -15.73 -1.10 1.29
CA ASP A 176 -15.45 -0.54 -0.04
C ASP A 176 -14.12 -1.08 -0.58
N HIS A 177 -13.25 -1.57 0.31
CA HIS A 177 -12.10 -2.39 -0.03
C HIS A 177 -12.44 -3.89 -0.07
N CYS A 178 -11.53 -4.68 -0.66
CA CYS A 178 -11.45 -6.12 -0.48
C CYS A 178 -10.04 -6.54 -0.02
N PRO A 179 -9.88 -7.71 0.62
CA PRO A 179 -8.57 -8.17 1.07
C PRO A 179 -7.59 -8.39 -0.09
N VAL A 180 -6.33 -8.03 0.14
CA VAL A 180 -5.18 -8.44 -0.67
C VAL A 180 -4.39 -9.50 0.08
N MET A 181 -3.75 -10.40 -0.66
CA MET A 181 -3.08 -11.57 -0.10
C MET A 181 -1.72 -11.78 -0.76
N ILE A 182 -0.76 -12.22 0.05
CA ILE A 182 0.52 -12.76 -0.41
C ILE A 182 0.75 -14.13 0.24
N GLU A 183 1.32 -15.07 -0.52
CA GLU A 183 1.79 -16.36 -0.04
C GLU A 183 3.33 -16.41 -0.19
N VAL A 184 4.04 -16.70 0.91
CA VAL A 184 5.51 -16.70 1.00
C VAL A 184 6.11 -17.97 1.61
#